data_AF-A0A077WDB0-F1
#
_entry.id   AF-A0A077WDB0-F1
#
_cell.length_a   1.000
_cell.length_b   1.000
_cell.length_c   1.000
_cell.angle_alpha   90.00
_cell.angle_beta   90.00
_cell.angle_gamma   90.00
#
_symmetry.space_group_name_H-M   'P 1'
#
loop_
_entity.id
_entity.type
_entity.pdbx_description
1 polymer ?
#
loop_
_entity_poly.entity_id
_entity_poly.type
_entity_poly.pdbx_seq_one_letter_code
_entity_poly.pdbx_strand_id
1 'polypeptide(L)'
;MMFNLIISAAQSILQVMVIAGFGYILTRAGYISNDKQKWLSKLNLVFFTPCLLFSNIASVISFEKLLAYWPIPIFYSIFALISFSAAHGISRAVRVKPVYRRFIVACTMFSNTNSLPVAVISSLALSEAGQILYWGDNDSQQAVAARGITYALLYAIFGNLLRWSYGYSLLSSEQDPTSQDQDKESSSILTGREHRDEIVYTEYGATDMCRRRASSITLPGTTDQDFGSQATNKAYQGQVNESSALLPAIEQVESDQDDDDARSTTKTLVVVDWARSIHQSMTPPLYAALLALIVGLVPFLKQLMYHSILYPTLTSAIQSCSKASVPITLVCLGAQLCDISSQTSSSSDDLVLEEEGQHHRQVDPKPVATAIGIRMGLVPLIVIPLVLAFVRYNGVAWSSVSVATDPVFGVMMIILGCTPTAINLVQISQVTGAFEKEMLRVLFWSYGVICIPVFTMIIFAALNIVQMFI
;
A
#
# COMPACT_ATOMS: atom_id res chain seq x y z
N MET A 1 -22.26 -22.50 15.52
CA MET A 1 -21.63 -21.18 15.79
C MET A 1 -20.12 -21.17 15.52
N MET A 2 -19.27 -21.78 16.36
CA MET A 2 -17.80 -21.80 16.15
C MET A 2 -17.41 -22.36 14.79
N PHE A 3 -18.11 -23.42 14.35
CA PHE A 3 -17.91 -24.02 13.04
C PHE A 3 -18.14 -23.04 11.87
N ASN A 4 -19.19 -22.20 11.93
CA ASN A 4 -19.48 -21.21 10.88
C ASN A 4 -18.44 -20.08 10.85
N LEU A 5 -17.93 -19.68 12.02
CA LEU A 5 -16.86 -18.68 12.14
C LEU A 5 -15.52 -19.22 11.64
N ILE A 6 -15.18 -20.47 12.01
CA ILE A 6 -14.00 -21.17 11.50
C ILE A 6 -14.10 -21.30 9.99
N ILE A 7 -15.25 -21.73 9.46
CA ILE A 7 -15.48 -21.81 8.02
C ILE A 7 -15.31 -20.44 7.36
N SER A 8 -15.87 -19.38 7.94
CA SER A 8 -15.82 -18.04 7.33
C SER A 8 -14.42 -17.44 7.35
N ALA A 9 -13.69 -17.61 8.45
CA ALA A 9 -12.28 -17.23 8.55
C ALA A 9 -11.44 -18.06 7.57
N ALA A 10 -11.63 -19.37 7.54
CA ALA A 10 -10.96 -20.29 6.62
C ALA A 10 -11.28 -19.95 5.15
N GLN A 11 -12.54 -19.65 4.81
CA GLN A 11 -12.96 -19.26 3.46
C GLN A 11 -12.33 -17.93 3.04
N SER A 12 -12.30 -16.94 3.94
CA SER A 12 -11.66 -15.65 3.67
C SER A 12 -10.16 -15.81 3.43
N ILE A 13 -9.49 -16.67 4.21
CA ILE A 13 -8.07 -16.99 4.06
C ILE A 13 -7.85 -17.80 2.78
N LEU A 14 -8.66 -18.81 2.52
CA LEU A 14 -8.57 -19.67 1.34
C LEU A 14 -8.77 -18.85 0.06
N GLN A 15 -9.71 -17.90 0.05
CA GLN A 15 -9.88 -16.97 -1.07
C GLN A 15 -8.58 -16.21 -1.37
N VAL A 16 -7.92 -15.68 -0.34
CA VAL A 16 -6.63 -14.99 -0.48
C VAL A 16 -5.55 -15.96 -1.02
N MET A 17 -5.49 -17.18 -0.49
CA MET A 17 -4.52 -18.21 -0.91
C MET A 17 -4.76 -18.68 -2.35
N VAL A 18 -6.01 -18.82 -2.79
CA VAL A 18 -6.38 -19.20 -4.15
C VAL A 18 -5.93 -18.13 -5.15
N ILE A 19 -6.17 -16.85 -4.85
CA ILE A 19 -5.71 -15.74 -5.73
C ILE A 19 -4.18 -15.72 -5.83
N ALA A 20 -3.48 -15.91 -4.71
CA ALA A 20 -2.02 -16.03 -4.73
C ALA A 20 -1.56 -17.29 -5.49
N GLY A 21 -2.25 -18.41 -5.33
CA GLY A 21 -2.00 -19.65 -6.08
C GLY A 21 -2.12 -19.46 -7.59
N PHE A 22 -3.12 -18.70 -8.07
CA PHE A 22 -3.19 -18.34 -9.49
C PHE A 22 -2.01 -17.50 -9.94
N GLY A 23 -1.53 -16.54 -9.14
CA GLY A 23 -0.31 -15.79 -9.43
C GLY A 23 0.93 -16.68 -9.58
N TYR A 24 1.06 -17.67 -8.69
CA TYR A 24 2.12 -18.68 -8.77
C TYR A 24 2.03 -19.51 -10.07
N ILE A 25 0.84 -20.02 -10.40
CA ILE A 25 0.61 -20.84 -11.60
C ILE A 25 0.90 -20.03 -12.88
N LEU A 26 0.44 -18.79 -12.95
CA LEU A 26 0.65 -17.91 -14.10
C LEU A 26 2.14 -17.61 -14.33
N THR A 27 2.91 -17.48 -13.26
CA THR A 27 4.37 -17.26 -13.31
C THR A 27 5.10 -18.51 -13.74
N ARG A 28 4.73 -19.67 -13.17
CA ARG A 28 5.26 -20.98 -13.59
C ARG A 28 4.96 -21.29 -15.06
N ALA A 29 3.82 -20.83 -15.56
CA ALA A 29 3.44 -20.94 -16.97
C ALA A 29 4.09 -19.88 -17.88
N GLY A 30 4.91 -18.96 -17.33
CA GLY A 30 5.65 -17.95 -18.10
C GLY A 30 4.86 -16.69 -18.48
N TYR A 31 3.61 -16.53 -18.02
CA TYR A 31 2.80 -15.34 -18.35
C TYR A 31 3.27 -14.09 -17.59
N ILE A 32 3.63 -14.27 -16.33
CA ILE A 32 4.17 -13.22 -15.45
C ILE A 32 5.67 -13.47 -15.32
N SER A 33 6.48 -12.56 -15.87
CA SER A 33 7.93 -12.49 -15.62
C SER A 33 8.21 -11.53 -14.47
N ASN A 34 9.44 -11.55 -13.94
CA ASN A 34 9.84 -10.66 -12.84
C ASN A 34 9.61 -9.17 -13.18
N ASP A 35 9.92 -8.74 -14.41
CA ASP A 35 9.70 -7.36 -14.86
C ASP A 35 8.21 -7.00 -14.90
N LYS A 36 7.38 -7.90 -15.44
CA LYS A 36 5.91 -7.72 -15.49
C LYS A 36 5.32 -7.65 -14.10
N GLN A 37 5.85 -8.45 -13.17
CA GLN A 37 5.44 -8.43 -11.77
C GLN A 37 5.79 -7.09 -11.09
N LYS A 38 7.03 -6.61 -11.25
CA LYS A 38 7.46 -5.30 -10.71
C LYS A 38 6.62 -4.17 -11.28
N TRP A 39 6.40 -4.17 -12.60
CA TRP A 39 5.53 -3.20 -13.26
C TRP A 39 4.10 -3.24 -12.70
N LEU A 40 3.52 -4.43 -12.55
CA LEU A 40 2.15 -4.61 -12.04
C LEU A 40 2.03 -4.14 -10.59
N SER A 41 3.03 -4.42 -9.75
CA SER A 41 3.09 -3.95 -8.36
C SER A 41 3.17 -2.42 -8.30
N LYS A 42 3.99 -1.79 -9.17
CA LYS A 42 4.10 -0.33 -9.28
C LYS A 42 2.79 0.31 -9.75
N LEU A 43 2.14 -0.23 -10.76
CA LEU A 43 0.83 0.22 -11.23
C LEU A 43 -0.21 0.16 -10.10
N ASN A 44 -0.20 -0.93 -9.33
CA ASN A 44 -1.07 -1.09 -8.19
C ASN A 44 -0.80 -0.05 -7.09
N LEU A 45 0.46 0.29 -6.82
CA LEU A 45 0.81 1.34 -5.85
C LEU A 45 0.42 2.75 -6.34
N VAL A 46 0.58 3.05 -7.63
CA VAL A 46 0.37 4.41 -8.18
C VAL A 46 -1.09 4.69 -8.52
N PHE A 47 -1.91 3.67 -8.81
CA PHE A 47 -3.30 3.87 -9.27
C PHE A 47 -4.33 3.13 -8.42
N PHE A 48 -4.27 1.80 -8.37
CA PHE A 48 -5.34 1.01 -7.75
C PHE A 48 -5.41 1.14 -6.22
N THR A 49 -4.26 1.22 -5.55
CA THR A 49 -4.17 1.41 -4.10
C THR A 49 -4.66 2.80 -3.67
N PRO A 50 -4.29 3.90 -4.36
CA PRO A 50 -4.93 5.20 -4.19
C PRO A 50 -6.45 5.16 -4.33
N CYS A 51 -6.99 4.52 -5.37
CA CYS A 51 -8.44 4.34 -5.51
C CYS A 51 -9.05 3.58 -4.32
N LEU A 52 -8.37 2.54 -3.83
CA LEU A 52 -8.79 1.77 -2.65
C LEU A 52 -8.86 2.61 -1.39
N LEU A 53 -7.80 3.35 -1.08
CA LEU A 53 -7.80 4.22 0.10
C LEU A 53 -8.84 5.32 -0.04
N PHE A 54 -8.95 5.92 -1.22
CA PHE A 54 -9.91 6.98 -1.45
C PHE A 54 -11.34 6.50 -1.21
N SER A 55 -11.73 5.41 -1.87
CA SER A 55 -13.08 4.83 -1.75
C SER A 55 -13.42 4.42 -0.31
N ASN A 56 -12.47 3.77 0.38
CA ASN A 56 -12.70 3.30 1.75
C ASN A 56 -12.83 4.44 2.76
N ILE A 57 -12.07 5.52 2.58
CA ILE A 57 -12.07 6.67 3.50
C ILE A 57 -13.27 7.57 3.22
N ALA A 58 -13.45 8.00 1.97
CA ALA A 58 -14.48 8.98 1.58
C ALA A 58 -15.91 8.48 1.81
N SER A 59 -16.14 7.17 1.67
CA SER A 59 -17.49 6.59 1.87
C SER A 59 -17.92 6.68 3.33
N VAL A 60 -17.00 6.49 4.27
CA VAL A 60 -17.32 6.34 5.69
C VAL A 60 -17.16 7.62 6.49
N ILE A 61 -16.15 8.45 6.19
CA ILE A 61 -15.82 9.60 7.03
C ILE A 61 -16.87 10.71 6.89
N SER A 62 -17.29 11.29 8.01
CA SER A 62 -18.01 12.57 8.12
C SER A 62 -17.68 13.21 9.47
N PHE A 63 -17.90 14.51 9.61
CA PHE A 63 -17.61 15.22 10.87
C PHE A 63 -18.42 14.64 12.05
N GLU A 64 -19.70 14.38 11.84
CA GLU A 64 -20.59 13.75 12.83
C GLU A 64 -20.09 12.37 13.26
N LYS A 65 -19.65 11.55 12.30
CA LYS A 65 -19.14 10.20 12.56
C LYS A 65 -17.80 10.24 13.29
N LEU A 66 -16.93 11.19 12.96
CA LEU A 66 -15.64 11.36 13.64
C LEU A 66 -15.84 11.77 15.11
N LEU A 67 -16.78 12.67 15.38
CA LEU A 67 -17.10 13.10 16.73
C LEU A 67 -17.83 11.99 17.53
N ALA A 68 -18.80 11.32 16.91
CA ALA A 68 -19.51 10.22 17.56
C ALA A 68 -18.57 9.06 17.91
N TYR A 69 -17.69 8.69 16.98
CA TYR A 69 -16.78 7.54 17.10
C TYR A 69 -15.36 7.92 17.52
N TRP A 70 -15.18 9.04 18.22
CA TRP A 70 -13.88 9.53 18.72
C TRP A 70 -13.05 8.51 19.52
N PRO A 71 -13.62 7.48 20.21
CA PRO A 71 -12.78 6.48 20.88
C PRO A 71 -11.95 5.65 19.91
N ILE A 72 -12.39 5.48 18.65
CA ILE A 72 -11.68 4.68 17.64
C ILE A 72 -10.25 5.19 17.40
N PRO A 73 -10.01 6.47 17.08
CA PRO A 73 -8.65 7.01 16.94
C PRO A 73 -7.77 6.81 18.18
N ILE A 74 -8.36 6.85 19.38
CA ILE A 74 -7.63 6.62 20.63
C ILE A 74 -7.23 5.16 20.77
N PHE A 75 -8.17 4.23 20.56
CA PHE A 75 -7.88 2.80 20.54
C PHE A 75 -6.81 2.45 19.52
N TYR A 76 -6.93 3.01 18.31
CA TYR A 76 -5.92 2.86 17.27
C TYR A 76 -4.54 3.31 17.78
N SER A 77 -4.45 4.49 18.39
CA SER A 77 -3.20 5.06 18.89
C SER A 77 -2.59 4.20 20.00
N ILE A 78 -3.42 3.73 20.94
CA ILE A 78 -3.01 2.85 22.04
C ILE A 78 -2.50 1.52 21.49
N PHE A 79 -3.24 0.88 20.58
CA PHE A 79 -2.83 -0.41 19.98
C PHE A 79 -1.55 -0.28 19.16
N ALA A 80 -1.40 0.82 18.41
CA ALA A 80 -0.18 1.12 17.68
C ALA A 80 1.00 1.28 18.65
N LEU A 81 0.82 2.02 19.75
CA LEU A 81 1.86 2.23 20.77
C LEU A 81 2.25 0.93 21.50
N ILE A 82 1.28 0.09 21.86
CA ILE A 82 1.52 -1.24 22.46
C ILE A 82 2.33 -2.10 21.48
N SER A 83 1.90 -2.16 20.22
CA SER A 83 2.56 -2.97 19.20
C SER A 83 3.98 -2.48 18.89
N PHE A 84 4.16 -1.15 18.85
CA PHE A 84 5.47 -0.50 18.68
C PHE A 84 6.40 -0.81 19.85
N SER A 85 5.93 -0.63 21.09
CA SER A 85 6.72 -0.86 22.30
C SER A 85 7.10 -2.34 22.45
N ALA A 86 6.14 -3.24 22.23
CA ALA A 86 6.37 -4.68 22.24
C ALA A 86 7.42 -5.09 21.20
N ALA A 87 7.34 -4.57 19.97
CA ALA A 87 8.34 -4.83 18.94
C ALA A 87 9.74 -4.36 19.34
N HIS A 88 9.87 -3.16 19.90
CA HIS A 88 11.16 -2.62 20.31
C HIS A 88 11.78 -3.38 21.49
N GLY A 89 10.97 -3.77 22.47
CA GLY A 89 11.41 -4.52 23.65
C GLY A 89 11.78 -5.96 23.30
N ILE A 90 10.90 -6.68 22.61
CA ILE A 90 11.06 -8.12 22.36
C ILE A 90 12.12 -8.39 21.30
N SER A 91 12.22 -7.54 20.27
CA SER A 91 13.30 -7.68 19.29
C SER A 91 14.69 -7.55 19.93
N ARG A 92 14.81 -6.78 21.02
CA ARG A 92 16.04 -6.68 21.81
C ARG A 92 16.21 -7.90 22.74
N ALA A 93 15.15 -8.33 23.42
CA ALA A 93 15.18 -9.48 24.32
C ALA A 93 15.56 -10.79 23.58
N VAL A 94 15.00 -11.01 22.40
CA VAL A 94 15.28 -12.18 21.53
C VAL A 94 16.60 -12.02 20.75
N ARG A 95 17.30 -10.88 20.92
CA ARG A 95 18.57 -10.56 20.24
C ARG A 95 18.47 -10.67 18.71
N VAL A 96 17.41 -10.11 18.14
CA VAL A 96 17.25 -10.01 16.68
C VAL A 96 18.30 -9.04 16.12
N LYS A 97 18.91 -9.40 14.98
CA LYS A 97 19.85 -8.54 14.25
C LYS A 97 19.22 -7.16 14.00
N PRO A 98 19.97 -6.04 14.14
CA PRO A 98 19.43 -4.68 14.04
C PRO A 98 18.66 -4.39 12.73
N VAL A 99 19.17 -4.93 11.61
CA VAL A 99 18.57 -4.89 10.26
C VAL A 99 17.07 -5.24 10.31
N TYR A 100 16.71 -6.36 10.92
CA TYR A 100 15.33 -6.83 10.93
C TYR A 100 14.41 -6.14 11.96
N ARG A 101 14.92 -5.23 12.79
CA ARG A 101 14.09 -4.59 13.83
C ARG A 101 13.01 -3.71 13.21
N ARG A 102 13.33 -2.99 12.12
CA ARG A 102 12.37 -2.15 11.39
C ARG A 102 11.27 -3.00 10.74
N PHE A 103 11.66 -4.12 10.12
CA PHE A 103 10.74 -5.12 9.60
C PHE A 103 9.77 -5.63 10.68
N ILE A 104 10.29 -6.04 11.85
CA ILE A 104 9.43 -6.51 12.95
C ILE A 104 8.45 -5.42 13.39
N VAL A 105 8.93 -4.18 13.56
CA VAL A 105 8.07 -3.05 13.94
C VAL A 105 6.98 -2.82 12.90
N ALA A 106 7.29 -2.87 11.60
CA ALA A 106 6.29 -2.74 10.55
C ALA A 106 5.24 -3.85 10.64
N CYS A 107 5.67 -5.11 10.74
CA CYS A 107 4.76 -6.25 10.79
C CYS A 107 3.86 -6.27 12.04
N THR A 108 4.36 -5.81 13.19
CA THR A 108 3.57 -5.82 14.43
C THR A 108 2.64 -4.62 14.54
N MET A 109 3.07 -3.45 14.08
CA MET A 109 2.34 -2.18 14.20
C MET A 109 1.20 -2.08 13.19
N PHE A 110 1.41 -2.54 11.95
CA PHE A 110 0.41 -2.42 10.90
C PHE A 110 -0.37 -3.71 10.73
N SER A 111 -1.58 -3.74 11.28
CA SER A 111 -2.50 -4.86 11.21
C SER A 111 -3.42 -4.80 9.99
N ASN A 112 -4.04 -5.94 9.65
CA ASN A 112 -5.08 -5.98 8.63
C ASN A 112 -6.38 -5.40 9.16
N THR A 113 -6.70 -4.20 8.68
CA THR A 113 -7.89 -3.43 9.06
C THR A 113 -9.01 -3.51 8.04
N ASN A 114 -8.83 -4.26 6.94
CA ASN A 114 -9.71 -4.25 5.79
C ASN A 114 -10.38 -5.61 5.63
N SER A 115 -9.79 -6.50 4.82
CA SER A 115 -10.45 -7.71 4.32
C SER A 115 -10.87 -8.68 5.43
N LEU A 116 -9.98 -8.99 6.37
CA LEU A 116 -10.25 -10.00 7.40
C LEU A 116 -11.28 -9.52 8.45
N PRO A 117 -11.13 -8.36 9.12
CA PRO A 117 -12.12 -7.89 10.08
C PRO A 117 -13.52 -7.74 9.50
N VAL A 118 -13.61 -7.17 8.29
CA VAL A 118 -14.89 -6.93 7.61
C VAL A 118 -15.60 -8.24 7.26
N ALA A 119 -14.85 -9.24 6.76
CA ALA A 119 -15.41 -10.55 6.48
C ALA A 119 -15.91 -11.24 7.76
N VAL A 120 -15.13 -11.16 8.84
CA VAL A 120 -15.47 -11.78 10.13
C VAL A 120 -16.73 -11.17 10.73
N ILE A 121 -16.85 -9.84 10.77
CA ILE A 121 -18.04 -9.21 11.35
C ILE A 121 -19.29 -9.43 10.49
N SER A 122 -19.14 -9.46 9.16
CA SER A 122 -20.26 -9.76 8.26
C SER A 122 -20.78 -11.18 8.47
N SER A 123 -19.88 -12.16 8.62
CA SER A 123 -20.25 -13.54 8.93
C SER A 123 -20.85 -13.68 10.32
N LEU A 124 -20.26 -13.03 11.32
CA LEU A 124 -20.73 -13.06 12.69
C LEU A 124 -22.13 -12.48 12.81
N ALA A 125 -22.39 -11.35 12.14
CA ALA A 125 -23.70 -10.70 12.11
C ALA A 125 -24.80 -11.59 11.50
N LEU A 126 -24.47 -12.34 10.44
CA LEU A 126 -25.41 -13.28 9.79
C LEU A 126 -25.62 -14.58 10.58
N SER A 127 -24.75 -14.88 11.55
CA SER A 127 -24.89 -16.07 12.39
C SER A 127 -25.95 -15.88 13.48
N GLU A 128 -26.48 -16.98 14.03
CA GLU A 128 -27.41 -16.95 15.17
C GLU A 128 -26.82 -16.21 16.39
N ALA A 129 -25.50 -16.33 16.60
CA ALA A 129 -24.80 -15.64 17.67
C ALA A 129 -24.63 -14.13 17.42
N GLY A 130 -24.89 -13.67 16.18
CA GLY A 130 -24.97 -12.25 15.88
C GLY A 130 -26.07 -11.53 16.66
N GLN A 131 -27.07 -12.27 17.15
CA GLN A 131 -28.12 -11.73 18.04
C GLN A 131 -27.56 -11.21 19.38
N ILE A 132 -26.43 -11.75 19.85
CA ILE A 132 -25.73 -11.25 21.05
C ILE A 132 -25.20 -9.83 20.82
N LEU A 133 -25.05 -9.41 19.56
CA LEU A 133 -24.55 -8.10 19.18
C LEU A 133 -25.67 -7.08 18.90
N TYR A 134 -26.92 -7.42 19.21
CA TYR A 134 -28.02 -6.50 19.04
C TYR A 134 -27.94 -5.42 20.10
N TRP A 135 -28.01 -4.17 19.66
CA TRP A 135 -27.93 -3.02 20.55
C TRP A 135 -29.32 -2.60 21.10
N GLY A 136 -30.40 -3.15 20.54
CA GLY A 136 -31.77 -2.98 21.03
C GLY A 136 -32.76 -3.95 20.37
N ASP A 137 -34.01 -3.94 20.83
CA ASP A 137 -35.03 -4.95 20.46
C ASP A 137 -35.42 -4.95 18.96
N ASN A 138 -35.21 -3.82 18.27
CA ASN A 138 -35.50 -3.66 16.82
C ASN A 138 -34.24 -3.77 15.94
N ASP A 139 -33.12 -4.23 16.49
CA ASP A 139 -31.87 -4.34 15.73
C ASP A 139 -31.90 -5.53 14.77
N SER A 140 -31.17 -5.41 13.67
CA SER A 140 -31.12 -6.44 12.61
C SER A 140 -29.69 -6.88 12.33
N GLN A 141 -29.54 -8.10 11.81
CA GLN A 141 -28.23 -8.62 11.38
C GLN A 141 -27.53 -7.68 10.39
N GLN A 142 -28.27 -7.05 9.48
CA GLN A 142 -27.72 -6.10 8.52
C GLN A 142 -27.22 -4.83 9.21
N ALA A 143 -27.93 -4.34 10.23
CA ALA A 143 -27.52 -3.18 11.01
C ALA A 143 -26.25 -3.48 11.84
N VAL A 144 -26.17 -4.66 12.47
CA VAL A 144 -24.96 -5.15 13.15
C VAL A 144 -23.76 -5.18 12.21
N ALA A 145 -23.92 -5.79 11.02
CA ALA A 145 -22.87 -5.85 10.01
C ALA A 145 -22.45 -4.44 9.57
N ALA A 146 -23.40 -3.54 9.31
CA ALA A 146 -23.13 -2.18 8.87
C ALA A 146 -22.36 -1.36 9.93
N ARG A 147 -22.72 -1.48 11.22
CA ARG A 147 -21.97 -0.85 12.33
C ARG A 147 -20.56 -1.40 12.41
N GLY A 148 -20.43 -2.73 12.36
CA GLY A 148 -19.15 -3.41 12.36
C GLY A 148 -18.19 -2.97 11.25
N ILE A 149 -18.71 -2.91 10.03
CA ILE A 149 -17.99 -2.42 8.85
C ILE A 149 -17.59 -0.95 9.03
N THR A 150 -18.50 -0.12 9.54
CA THR A 150 -18.23 1.30 9.82
C THR A 150 -17.07 1.46 10.80
N TYR A 151 -17.07 0.70 11.90
CA TYR A 151 -15.99 0.73 12.90
C TYR A 151 -14.65 0.25 12.32
N ALA A 152 -14.66 -0.83 11.52
CA ALA A 152 -13.46 -1.32 10.84
C ALA A 152 -12.88 -0.26 9.90
N LEU A 153 -13.71 0.35 9.06
CA LEU A 153 -13.26 1.33 8.08
C LEU A 153 -12.76 2.62 8.73
N LEU A 154 -13.42 3.11 9.79
CA LEU A 154 -12.93 4.26 10.57
C LEU A 154 -11.58 3.97 11.22
N TYR A 155 -11.40 2.80 11.83
CA TYR A 155 -10.12 2.37 12.37
C TYR A 155 -9.06 2.28 11.27
N ALA A 156 -9.43 1.77 10.09
CA ALA A 156 -8.55 1.63 8.95
C ALA A 156 -8.04 2.97 8.42
N ILE A 157 -8.77 4.09 8.57
CA ILE A 157 -8.31 5.42 8.12
C ILE A 157 -6.94 5.74 8.75
N PHE A 158 -6.87 5.70 10.08
CA PHE A 158 -5.65 6.00 10.82
C PHE A 158 -4.54 4.98 10.52
N GLY A 159 -4.90 3.70 10.44
CA GLY A 159 -3.99 2.63 10.07
C GLY A 159 -3.37 2.80 8.69
N ASN A 160 -4.18 3.18 7.70
CA ASN A 160 -3.75 3.42 6.33
C ASN A 160 -2.87 4.66 6.25
N LEU A 161 -3.26 5.78 6.88
CA LEU A 161 -2.47 7.01 6.90
C LEU A 161 -1.07 6.78 7.47
N LEU A 162 -0.95 6.08 8.60
CA LEU A 162 0.35 5.77 9.19
C LEU A 162 1.13 4.70 8.41
N ARG A 163 0.46 3.72 7.81
CA ARG A 163 1.12 2.70 6.99
C ARG A 163 1.76 3.31 5.74
N TRP A 164 1.05 4.21 5.06
CA TRP A 164 1.50 4.83 3.81
C TRP A 164 2.37 6.08 4.00
N SER A 165 2.60 6.47 5.25
CA SER A 165 3.59 7.48 5.65
C SER A 165 4.77 6.80 6.36
N TYR A 166 4.67 6.63 7.68
CA TYR A 166 5.71 6.05 8.52
C TYR A 166 6.07 4.62 8.12
N GLY A 167 5.08 3.77 7.81
CA GLY A 167 5.35 2.38 7.40
C GLY A 167 6.14 2.26 6.11
N TYR A 168 5.86 3.14 5.14
CA TYR A 168 6.64 3.22 3.90
C TYR A 168 8.08 3.65 4.17
N SER A 169 8.29 4.74 4.93
CA SER A 169 9.63 5.22 5.31
C SER A 169 10.41 4.16 6.09
N LEU A 170 9.75 3.44 7.00
CA LEU A 170 10.34 2.42 7.85
C LEU A 170 10.92 1.24 7.06
N LEU A 171 10.28 0.83 5.97
CA LEU A 171 10.73 -0.25 5.10
C LEU A 171 11.63 0.22 3.96
N SER A 172 11.52 1.48 3.53
CA SER A 172 12.34 2.05 2.45
C SER A 172 13.78 2.38 2.87
N SER A 173 14.02 2.58 4.16
CA SER A 173 15.30 3.09 4.70
C SER A 173 16.43 2.04 4.74
N GLU A 174 16.31 0.95 3.98
CA GLU A 174 17.19 -0.22 4.00
C GLU A 174 17.62 -0.63 2.59
N GLN A 175 18.17 0.31 1.82
CA GLN A 175 18.97 -0.01 0.64
C GLN A 175 20.39 -0.34 1.11
N ASP A 176 20.80 -1.61 0.96
CA ASP A 176 22.20 -2.02 1.12
C ASP A 176 23.06 -1.19 0.13
N PRO A 177 24.14 -0.51 0.58
CA PRO A 177 24.95 0.36 -0.28
C PRO A 177 25.68 -0.36 -1.42
N THR A 178 25.65 -1.69 -1.45
CA THR A 178 26.29 -2.54 -2.48
C THR A 178 25.41 -2.87 -3.70
N SER A 179 24.16 -2.42 -3.76
CA SER A 179 23.22 -2.73 -4.86
C SER A 179 22.96 -1.57 -5.83
N GLN A 180 23.84 -0.56 -5.88
CA GLN A 180 23.56 0.77 -6.44
C GLN A 180 23.45 0.89 -7.97
N ASP A 181 23.60 -0.18 -8.75
CA ASP A 181 23.69 -0.05 -10.21
C ASP A 181 22.47 -0.55 -11.01
N GLN A 182 21.47 -1.19 -10.39
CA GLN A 182 20.26 -1.65 -11.13
C GLN A 182 18.92 -1.05 -10.65
N ASP A 183 18.83 -0.54 -9.41
CA ASP A 183 17.52 -0.14 -8.83
C ASP A 183 17.24 1.38 -8.82
N LYS A 184 18.11 2.21 -9.40
CA LYS A 184 17.92 3.67 -9.46
C LYS A 184 16.68 4.09 -10.28
N GLU A 185 16.23 3.25 -11.22
CA GLU A 185 15.08 3.53 -12.08
C GLU A 185 13.72 3.42 -11.35
N SER A 186 13.65 2.63 -10.28
CA SER A 186 12.44 2.49 -9.46
C SER A 186 12.20 3.70 -8.55
N SER A 187 13.28 4.34 -8.10
CA SER A 187 13.25 5.51 -7.20
C SER A 187 13.08 6.84 -7.95
N SER A 188 13.61 6.95 -9.18
CA SER A 188 13.54 8.16 -10.01
C SER A 188 12.14 8.45 -10.58
N ILE A 189 11.25 7.46 -10.59
CA ILE A 189 9.86 7.64 -11.09
C ILE A 189 8.89 7.99 -9.95
N LEU A 190 9.17 7.59 -8.70
CA LEU A 190 8.34 7.98 -7.54
C LEU A 190 8.68 9.39 -7.02
N THR A 191 9.93 9.82 -7.17
CA THR A 191 10.35 11.19 -6.93
C THR A 191 10.51 11.86 -8.29
N GLY A 192 9.58 12.73 -8.70
CA GLY A 192 9.60 13.39 -10.01
C GLY A 192 10.86 14.24 -10.22
N ARG A 193 11.98 13.58 -10.51
CA ARG A 193 13.26 14.20 -10.82
C ARG A 193 13.42 14.06 -12.33
N GLU A 194 12.96 15.08 -13.06
CA GLU A 194 13.33 15.26 -14.46
C GLU A 194 14.86 15.37 -14.51
N HIS A 195 15.52 14.34 -15.05
CA HIS A 195 16.88 14.49 -15.53
C HIS A 195 16.76 15.13 -16.91
N ARG A 196 17.05 16.43 -16.96
CA ARG A 196 17.28 17.17 -18.20
C ARG A 196 18.65 16.74 -18.73
N ASP A 197 18.71 15.57 -19.35
CA ASP A 197 19.87 15.17 -20.13
C ASP A 197 19.73 15.71 -21.54
N GLU A 198 20.71 16.53 -21.94
CA GLU A 198 20.99 16.93 -23.31
C GLU A 198 21.10 15.68 -24.18
N ILE A 199 20.16 15.52 -25.13
CA ILE A 199 20.26 14.50 -26.17
C ILE A 199 21.36 14.93 -27.13
N VAL A 200 22.55 14.35 -26.95
CA VAL A 200 23.58 14.29 -27.98
C VAL A 200 23.11 13.27 -29.03
N TYR A 201 22.77 13.76 -30.22
CA TYR A 201 22.44 12.90 -31.36
C TYR A 201 23.71 12.19 -31.86
N THR A 202 23.82 10.89 -31.62
CA THR A 202 24.68 9.99 -32.41
C THR A 202 23.81 9.26 -33.42
N GLU A 203 23.96 9.67 -34.67
CA GLU A 203 23.33 9.14 -35.87
C GLU A 203 23.91 7.76 -36.20
N TYR A 204 23.07 6.71 -36.21
CA TYR A 204 23.40 5.44 -36.86
C TYR A 204 22.13 4.75 -37.43
N GLY A 205 22.09 4.68 -38.76
CA GLY A 205 21.62 3.53 -39.54
C GLY A 205 20.16 3.10 -39.40
N ALA A 206 19.25 3.77 -40.10
CA ALA A 206 17.93 3.24 -40.41
C ALA A 206 18.01 2.26 -41.59
N THR A 207 17.73 0.97 -41.35
CA THR A 207 17.30 0.01 -42.38
C THR A 207 15.86 -0.43 -42.11
N ASP A 208 14.99 0.08 -42.97
CA ASP A 208 13.77 -0.50 -43.56
C ASP A 208 12.66 -1.22 -42.77
N MET A 209 11.47 -0.64 -42.99
CA MET A 209 10.12 -1.20 -43.22
C MET A 209 9.43 -2.00 -42.10
N CYS A 210 8.21 -1.62 -41.68
CA CYS A 210 7.03 -1.64 -42.54
C CYS A 210 5.94 -0.64 -42.09
N ARG A 211 5.69 0.38 -42.91
CA ARG A 211 4.52 1.29 -42.81
C ARG A 211 3.39 0.70 -43.66
N ARG A 212 2.40 0.06 -43.03
CA ARG A 212 1.11 -0.23 -43.68
C ARG A 212 0.35 1.08 -43.86
N ARG A 213 0.24 1.58 -45.10
CA ARG A 213 -0.85 2.49 -45.50
C ARG A 213 -1.52 1.91 -46.74
N ALA A 214 -2.83 1.74 -46.64
CA ALA A 214 -3.72 1.31 -47.70
C ALA A 214 -3.68 2.30 -48.87
N SER A 215 -3.54 1.78 -50.10
CA SER A 215 -4.51 1.94 -51.21
C SER A 215 -3.92 1.51 -52.56
N SER A 216 -4.64 0.59 -53.21
CA SER A 216 -4.87 0.42 -54.66
C SER A 216 -3.70 0.41 -55.67
N ILE A 217 -3.51 -0.79 -56.23
CA ILE A 217 -3.38 -1.17 -57.66
C ILE A 217 -2.53 -0.30 -58.63
N THR A 218 -1.58 -1.04 -59.21
CA THR A 218 -0.53 -0.82 -60.22
C THR A 218 -0.95 -0.35 -61.62
N LEU A 219 -0.04 0.32 -62.34
CA LEU A 219 0.43 -0.07 -63.69
C LEU A 219 1.81 0.57 -64.03
N PRO A 220 2.65 -0.03 -64.91
CA PRO A 220 4.13 0.08 -64.83
C PRO A 220 4.84 0.65 -66.08
N GLY A 221 6.14 0.91 -65.92
CA GLY A 221 7.15 1.10 -66.99
C GLY A 221 7.82 2.47 -66.91
N THR A 222 9.13 2.67 -67.10
CA THR A 222 10.29 1.86 -67.55
C THR A 222 11.52 2.78 -67.37
N THR A 223 12.70 2.20 -67.08
CA THR A 223 14.08 2.69 -67.42
C THR A 223 14.52 4.10 -66.92
N ASP A 224 15.77 4.46 -66.66
CA ASP A 224 17.13 3.95 -66.84
C ASP A 224 18.04 4.81 -65.89
N GLN A 225 18.98 4.20 -65.17
CA GLN A 225 20.46 4.33 -65.32
C GLN A 225 21.17 5.55 -64.72
N ASP A 226 22.36 5.23 -64.19
CA ASP A 226 23.58 6.02 -64.11
C ASP A 226 23.73 7.13 -63.05
N PHE A 227 24.92 7.45 -62.52
CA PHE A 227 26.22 6.79 -62.29
C PHE A 227 27.04 7.85 -61.55
N GLY A 228 27.91 7.45 -60.61
CA GLY A 228 29.20 8.13 -60.39
C GLY A 228 29.31 9.46 -59.61
N SER A 229 29.95 9.33 -58.44
CA SER A 229 31.24 9.98 -58.13
C SER A 229 31.32 11.43 -57.62
N GLN A 230 31.70 11.51 -56.33
CA GLN A 230 32.84 12.25 -55.75
C GLN A 230 32.94 13.79 -55.78
N ALA A 231 33.21 14.28 -54.55
CA ALA A 231 34.24 15.28 -54.18
C ALA A 231 33.84 16.77 -54.00
N THR A 232 33.95 17.17 -52.72
CA THR A 232 34.70 18.31 -52.16
C THR A 232 34.25 19.79 -52.29
N ASN A 233 34.29 20.41 -51.10
CA ASN A 233 34.73 21.77 -50.74
C ASN A 233 33.78 22.99 -50.83
N LYS A 234 33.53 23.54 -49.63
CA LYS A 234 33.63 24.96 -49.20
C LYS A 234 33.22 26.05 -50.21
N ALA A 235 32.24 26.88 -49.81
CA ALA A 235 32.39 28.33 -49.63
C ALA A 235 31.04 29.06 -49.42
N TYR A 236 31.05 30.00 -48.46
CA TYR A 236 30.36 31.30 -48.39
C TYR A 236 28.83 31.39 -48.58
N GLN A 237 28.05 31.75 -47.56
CA GLN A 237 27.76 33.10 -47.00
C GLN A 237 26.68 33.87 -47.77
N GLY A 238 25.57 34.19 -47.08
CA GLY A 238 24.50 35.06 -47.55
C GLY A 238 23.41 35.24 -46.50
N GLN A 239 23.60 36.20 -45.59
CA GLN A 239 22.53 36.79 -44.76
C GLN A 239 21.62 37.67 -45.62
N VAL A 240 20.35 37.83 -45.23
CA VAL A 240 19.75 39.11 -44.74
C VAL A 240 18.20 39.05 -44.82
N ASN A 241 17.58 39.16 -43.63
CA ASN A 241 16.33 39.82 -43.19
C ASN A 241 14.98 39.53 -43.91
N GLU A 242 13.79 39.61 -43.30
CA GLU A 242 13.29 40.55 -42.28
C GLU A 242 12.26 39.95 -41.30
N SER A 243 12.50 40.22 -40.01
CA SER A 243 11.58 40.75 -38.99
C SER A 243 10.14 40.24 -38.84
N SER A 244 9.84 39.73 -37.65
CA SER A 244 8.93 40.43 -36.72
C SER A 244 9.15 39.99 -35.28
N ALA A 245 9.54 40.97 -34.48
CA ALA A 245 9.84 40.90 -33.06
C ALA A 245 8.56 40.87 -32.22
N LEU A 246 8.53 40.05 -31.18
CA LEU A 246 7.62 40.19 -30.03
C LEU A 246 8.23 39.41 -28.87
N LEU A 247 9.16 40.05 -28.15
CA LEU A 247 9.49 39.88 -26.73
C LEU A 247 10.71 40.78 -26.44
N PRO A 248 10.69 41.62 -25.39
CA PRO A 248 11.81 42.49 -25.07
C PRO A 248 12.96 41.65 -24.49
N ALA A 249 14.15 41.84 -25.05
CA ALA A 249 15.40 41.34 -24.51
C ALA A 249 15.70 42.09 -23.20
N ILE A 250 15.90 41.36 -22.10
CA ILE A 250 16.50 41.91 -20.89
C ILE A 250 18.01 41.69 -21.00
N GLU A 251 18.73 42.82 -21.00
CA GLU A 251 20.18 42.94 -21.03
C GLU A 251 20.85 42.15 -19.90
N GLN A 252 21.93 41.44 -20.24
CA GLN A 252 22.90 40.96 -19.26
C GLN A 252 23.70 42.16 -18.74
N VAL A 253 23.56 42.46 -17.45
CA VAL A 253 24.46 43.34 -16.71
C VAL A 253 25.18 42.49 -15.67
N GLU A 254 26.51 42.42 -15.80
CA GLU A 254 27.43 41.92 -14.77
C GLU A 254 27.75 43.04 -13.76
N SER A 255 28.10 42.61 -12.53
CA SER A 255 28.58 43.38 -11.34
C SER A 255 27.51 44.28 -10.68
N ASP A 256 27.28 44.28 -9.36
CA ASP A 256 28.19 44.20 -8.22
C ASP A 256 27.53 43.57 -6.98
N GLN A 257 28.38 43.16 -6.04
CA GLN A 257 28.01 42.84 -4.66
C GLN A 257 27.46 44.09 -3.97
N ASP A 258 26.29 43.99 -3.35
CA ASP A 258 25.96 44.75 -2.15
C ASP A 258 24.97 43.96 -1.27
N ASP A 259 25.37 43.82 -0.02
CA ASP A 259 24.59 43.32 1.11
C ASP A 259 23.45 44.29 1.43
N ASP A 260 22.21 43.80 1.47
CA ASP A 260 21.12 44.18 2.41
C ASP A 260 19.75 43.94 1.78
N ASP A 261 19.18 42.74 1.97
CA ASP A 261 17.71 42.56 2.08
C ASP A 261 17.32 41.20 2.69
N ALA A 262 17.94 40.89 3.83
CA ALA A 262 17.64 39.69 4.62
C ALA A 262 16.46 39.92 5.58
N ARG A 263 15.23 40.11 5.07
CA ARG A 263 14.04 39.99 5.96
C ARG A 263 12.71 39.52 5.37
N SER A 264 12.56 39.41 4.04
CA SER A 264 11.30 38.93 3.44
C SER A 264 11.38 37.52 2.81
N THR A 265 12.57 36.95 2.67
CA THR A 265 12.81 35.68 1.93
C THR A 265 12.79 34.42 2.81
N THR A 266 12.74 34.56 4.13
CA THR A 266 12.84 33.42 5.06
C THR A 266 11.53 32.63 5.19
N LYS A 267 10.36 33.26 5.02
CA LYS A 267 9.07 32.55 5.14
C LYS A 267 8.78 31.64 3.94
N THR A 268 9.17 32.04 2.73
CA THR A 268 8.94 31.25 1.52
C THR A 268 9.88 30.05 1.43
N LEU A 269 11.15 30.18 1.85
CA LEU A 269 12.09 29.05 1.87
C LEU A 269 11.72 27.99 2.92
N VAL A 270 11.27 28.40 4.11
CA VAL A 270 10.79 27.44 5.13
C VAL A 270 9.52 26.72 4.64
N VAL A 271 8.55 27.41 4.04
CA VAL A 271 7.36 26.73 3.51
C VAL A 271 7.72 25.79 2.35
N VAL A 272 8.66 26.17 1.48
CA VAL A 272 9.13 25.33 0.36
C VAL A 272 9.92 24.12 0.87
N ASP A 273 10.75 24.25 1.89
CA ASP A 273 11.50 23.12 2.46
C ASP A 273 10.62 22.17 3.27
N TRP A 274 9.62 22.69 3.99
CA TRP A 274 8.61 21.86 4.64
C TRP A 274 7.71 21.16 3.62
N ALA A 275 7.27 21.86 2.57
CA ALA A 275 6.50 21.26 1.47
C ALA A 275 7.33 20.20 0.71
N ARG A 276 8.63 20.44 0.51
CA ARG A 276 9.57 19.51 -0.11
C ARG A 276 9.81 18.28 0.77
N SER A 277 9.94 18.45 2.09
CA SER A 277 10.07 17.34 3.05
C SER A 277 8.78 16.51 3.17
N ILE A 278 7.61 17.15 3.05
CA ILE A 278 6.31 16.48 2.98
C ILE A 278 6.21 15.71 1.66
N HIS A 279 6.52 16.33 0.52
CA HIS A 279 6.44 15.66 -0.78
C HIS A 279 7.44 14.48 -0.89
N GLN A 280 8.62 14.59 -0.31
CA GLN A 280 9.61 13.49 -0.25
C GLN A 280 9.15 12.32 0.64
N SER A 281 8.23 12.56 1.57
CA SER A 281 7.67 11.52 2.45
C SER A 281 6.31 10.98 1.98
N MET A 282 5.72 11.57 0.93
CA MET A 282 4.35 11.26 0.51
C MET A 282 4.31 10.24 -0.63
N THR A 283 3.68 9.11 -0.36
CA THR A 283 3.36 8.11 -1.37
C THR A 283 2.04 8.45 -2.09
N PRO A 284 1.83 8.03 -3.35
CA PRO A 284 0.54 8.23 -4.03
C PRO A 284 -0.68 7.74 -3.23
N PRO A 285 -0.63 6.59 -2.52
CA PRO A 285 -1.70 6.18 -1.63
C PRO A 285 -1.98 7.19 -0.50
N LEU A 286 -0.95 7.80 0.08
CA LEU A 286 -1.13 8.80 1.13
C LEU A 286 -1.85 10.05 0.62
N TYR A 287 -1.50 10.55 -0.58
CA TYR A 287 -2.20 11.69 -1.19
C TYR A 287 -3.68 11.40 -1.40
N ALA A 288 -4.02 10.22 -1.94
CA ALA A 288 -5.41 9.84 -2.13
C ALA A 288 -6.18 9.69 -0.81
N ALA A 289 -5.52 9.18 0.24
CA ALA A 289 -6.11 9.09 1.58
C ALA A 289 -6.41 10.48 2.18
N LEU A 290 -5.48 11.44 2.03
CA LEU A 290 -5.69 12.82 2.48
C LEU A 290 -6.76 13.54 1.68
N LEU A 291 -6.77 13.36 0.35
CA LEU A 291 -7.82 13.90 -0.51
C LEU A 291 -9.20 13.34 -0.11
N ALA A 292 -9.29 12.04 0.18
CA ALA A 292 -10.51 11.41 0.63
C ALA A 292 -10.98 11.90 2.00
N LEU A 293 -10.05 12.21 2.90
CA LEU A 293 -10.35 12.84 4.18
C LEU A 293 -10.99 14.22 3.94
N ILE A 294 -10.41 15.04 3.06
CA ILE A 294 -10.95 16.36 2.71
C ILE A 294 -12.34 16.23 2.09
N VAL A 295 -12.49 15.36 1.09
CA VAL A 295 -13.77 15.11 0.40
C VAL A 295 -14.84 14.65 1.37
N GLY A 296 -14.51 13.74 2.29
CA GLY A 296 -15.51 13.19 3.21
C GLY A 296 -15.82 14.07 4.42
N LEU A 297 -14.88 14.93 4.85
CA LEU A 297 -15.12 15.90 5.93
C LEU A 297 -15.93 17.12 5.47
N VAL A 298 -15.83 17.50 4.19
CA VAL A 298 -16.63 18.60 3.64
C VAL A 298 -17.97 18.07 3.10
N PRO A 299 -19.12 18.38 3.75
CA PRO A 299 -20.40 17.78 3.39
C PRO A 299 -20.81 18.03 1.94
N PHE A 300 -20.51 19.22 1.41
CA PHE A 300 -20.78 19.59 0.02
C PHE A 300 -20.05 18.69 -0.98
N LEU A 301 -18.76 18.43 -0.77
CA LEU A 301 -17.97 17.55 -1.65
C LEU A 301 -18.44 16.10 -1.56
N LYS A 302 -18.76 15.62 -0.35
CA LYS A 302 -19.31 14.27 -0.14
C LYS A 302 -20.67 14.10 -0.83
N GLN A 303 -21.55 15.09 -0.71
CA GLN A 303 -22.85 15.06 -1.38
C GLN A 303 -22.71 15.10 -2.91
N LEU A 304 -21.79 15.91 -3.41
CA LEU A 304 -21.48 15.98 -4.83
C LEU A 304 -20.98 14.62 -5.36
N MET A 305 -20.11 13.93 -4.63
CA MET A 305 -19.58 12.64 -5.06
C MET A 305 -20.54 11.45 -4.89
N TYR A 306 -21.37 11.43 -3.84
CA TYR A 306 -22.21 10.27 -3.52
C TYR A 306 -23.69 10.41 -3.89
N HIS A 307 -24.18 11.63 -4.10
CA HIS A 307 -25.61 11.88 -4.37
C HIS A 307 -25.85 12.62 -5.69
N SER A 308 -24.81 12.98 -6.45
CA SER A 308 -24.96 13.66 -7.75
C SER A 308 -24.60 12.75 -8.92
N ILE A 309 -24.63 13.29 -10.15
CA ILE A 309 -24.28 12.62 -11.41
C ILE A 309 -22.83 12.08 -11.38
N LEU A 310 -21.97 12.63 -10.51
CA LEU A 310 -20.61 12.13 -10.31
C LEU A 310 -20.54 10.75 -9.65
N TYR A 311 -21.61 10.30 -8.98
CA TYR A 311 -21.62 8.95 -8.41
C TYR A 311 -21.49 7.85 -9.48
N PRO A 312 -22.38 7.74 -10.48
CA PRO A 312 -22.26 6.70 -11.50
C PRO A 312 -21.04 6.89 -12.41
N THR A 313 -20.58 8.12 -12.64
CA THR A 313 -19.47 8.39 -13.56
C THR A 313 -18.09 8.27 -12.92
N LEU A 314 -17.86 8.96 -11.80
CA LEU A 314 -16.54 9.08 -11.18
C LEU A 314 -16.40 8.16 -9.96
N THR A 315 -17.30 8.27 -8.99
CA THR A 315 -17.21 7.51 -7.73
C THR A 315 -17.29 6.00 -7.99
N SER A 316 -18.22 5.57 -8.84
CA SER A 316 -18.39 4.16 -9.21
C SER A 316 -17.19 3.62 -10.01
N ALA A 317 -16.57 4.45 -10.84
CA ALA A 317 -15.34 4.08 -11.55
C ALA A 317 -14.17 3.89 -10.57
N ILE A 318 -13.96 4.85 -9.66
CA ILE A 318 -12.93 4.75 -8.60
C ILE A 318 -13.17 3.51 -7.72
N GLN A 319 -14.42 3.25 -7.34
CA GLN A 319 -14.80 2.05 -6.59
C GLN A 319 -14.50 0.78 -7.38
N SER A 320 -14.75 0.75 -8.69
CA SER A 320 -14.45 -0.41 -9.53
C SER A 320 -12.95 -0.67 -9.61
N CYS A 321 -12.13 0.38 -9.77
CA CYS A 321 -10.67 0.28 -9.72
C CYS A 321 -10.19 -0.20 -8.33
N SER A 322 -10.78 0.30 -7.24
CA SER A 322 -10.38 -0.10 -5.88
C SER A 322 -10.49 -1.60 -5.63
N LYS A 323 -11.53 -2.23 -6.18
CA LYS A 323 -11.80 -3.67 -6.01
C LYS A 323 -10.71 -4.54 -6.62
N ALA A 324 -9.97 -4.03 -7.62
CA ALA A 324 -8.87 -4.75 -8.26
C ALA A 324 -7.55 -4.70 -7.46
N SER A 325 -7.36 -3.72 -6.58
CA SER A 325 -6.07 -3.49 -5.89
C SER A 325 -5.61 -4.69 -5.04
N VAL A 326 -6.51 -5.25 -4.22
CA VAL A 326 -6.18 -6.39 -3.35
C VAL A 326 -5.88 -7.65 -4.17
N PRO A 327 -6.73 -8.07 -5.14
CA PRO A 327 -6.40 -9.19 -6.03
C PRO A 327 -5.07 -9.04 -6.77
N ILE A 328 -4.78 -7.85 -7.34
CA ILE A 328 -3.51 -7.61 -8.04
C ILE A 328 -2.31 -7.80 -7.09
N THR A 329 -2.41 -7.31 -5.86
CA THR A 329 -1.38 -7.50 -4.82
C THR A 329 -1.13 -8.98 -4.57
N LEU A 330 -2.20 -9.77 -4.45
CA LEU A 330 -2.11 -11.21 -4.17
C LEU A 330 -1.57 -11.99 -5.36
N VAL A 331 -1.92 -11.61 -6.59
CA VAL A 331 -1.32 -12.20 -7.80
C VAL A 331 0.18 -11.90 -7.86
N CYS A 332 0.59 -10.67 -7.57
CA CYS A 332 2.01 -10.29 -7.50
C CYS A 332 2.74 -11.06 -6.39
N LEU A 333 2.09 -11.27 -5.24
CA LEU A 333 2.61 -12.08 -4.14
C LEU A 333 2.86 -13.52 -4.57
N GLY A 334 1.88 -14.12 -5.24
CA GLY A 334 1.94 -15.48 -5.78
C GLY A 334 3.05 -15.67 -6.80
N ALA A 335 3.22 -14.70 -7.69
CA ALA A 335 4.31 -14.69 -8.67
C ALA A 335 5.68 -14.72 -8.00
N GLN A 336 5.85 -13.89 -6.98
CA GLN A 336 7.10 -13.83 -6.20
C GLN A 336 7.46 -15.15 -5.53
N LEU A 337 6.45 -15.86 -4.99
CA LEU A 337 6.65 -17.18 -4.39
C LEU A 337 7.18 -18.18 -5.41
N CYS A 338 6.76 -18.08 -6.67
CA CYS A 338 7.28 -18.92 -7.75
C CYS A 338 8.75 -18.62 -8.02
N ASP A 339 9.12 -17.36 -8.19
CA ASP A 339 10.51 -16.96 -8.44
C ASP A 339 11.44 -17.42 -7.31
N ILE A 340 11.00 -17.26 -6.06
CA ILE A 340 11.76 -17.71 -4.87
C ILE A 340 11.90 -19.25 -4.87
N SER A 341 10.84 -19.98 -5.23
CA SER A 341 10.88 -21.44 -5.31
C SER A 341 11.82 -21.92 -6.41
N SER A 342 11.78 -21.31 -7.60
CA SER A 342 12.63 -21.66 -8.74
C SER A 342 14.12 -21.42 -8.46
N GLN A 343 14.46 -20.35 -7.74
CA GLN A 343 15.81 -20.10 -7.27
C GLN A 343 16.29 -21.15 -6.25
N THR A 344 15.38 -21.75 -5.49
CA THR A 344 15.71 -22.77 -4.49
C THR A 344 15.89 -24.16 -5.12
N SER A 345 15.26 -24.43 -6.28
CA SER A 345 15.32 -25.73 -6.96
C SER A 345 16.55 -25.90 -7.87
N SER A 346 17.10 -24.81 -8.42
CA SER A 346 18.29 -24.84 -9.30
C SER A 346 19.60 -25.15 -8.57
N SER A 347 19.63 -25.04 -7.23
CA SER A 347 20.83 -25.33 -6.42
C SER A 347 21.05 -26.81 -6.08
N SER A 348 20.18 -27.73 -6.53
CA SER A 348 20.30 -29.16 -6.17
C SER A 348 20.96 -30.03 -7.25
N ASP A 349 21.01 -29.59 -8.52
CA ASP A 349 21.44 -30.43 -9.64
C ASP A 349 22.82 -30.09 -10.23
N ASP A 350 23.42 -28.92 -9.94
CA ASP A 350 24.70 -28.52 -10.54
C ASP A 350 25.90 -28.64 -9.57
N LEU A 351 26.50 -29.83 -9.54
CA LEU A 351 27.89 -30.05 -9.11
C LEU A 351 28.85 -29.82 -10.30
N VAL A 352 28.97 -28.62 -10.84
CA VAL A 352 30.12 -28.25 -11.69
C VAL A 352 30.46 -26.77 -11.53
N LEU A 353 31.62 -26.53 -10.90
CA LEU A 353 32.53 -25.39 -11.03
C LEU A 353 31.97 -24.07 -11.60
N GLU A 354 31.58 -23.15 -10.73
CA GLU A 354 31.85 -21.71 -10.89
C GLU A 354 31.80 -21.01 -9.52
N GLU A 355 32.97 -20.58 -9.04
CA GLU A 355 33.08 -19.62 -7.94
C GLU A 355 32.82 -18.21 -8.48
N GLU A 356 31.64 -17.64 -8.21
CA GLU A 356 31.51 -16.20 -7.98
C GLU A 356 30.44 -15.92 -6.92
N GLY A 357 30.83 -15.17 -5.89
CA GLY A 357 30.09 -14.98 -4.66
C GLY A 357 28.82 -14.17 -4.80
N GLN A 358 27.68 -14.84 -4.74
CA GLN A 358 26.46 -14.28 -4.17
C GLN A 358 26.03 -15.18 -3.01
N HIS A 359 26.39 -14.74 -1.81
CA HIS A 359 25.90 -15.29 -0.55
C HIS A 359 24.37 -15.40 -0.62
N HIS A 360 23.87 -16.62 -0.81
CA HIS A 360 22.47 -16.96 -0.59
C HIS A 360 22.14 -16.66 0.86
N ARG A 361 21.59 -15.47 1.11
CA ARG A 361 21.16 -15.03 2.44
C ARG A 361 19.98 -15.91 2.84
N GLN A 362 20.27 -17.01 3.53
CA GLN A 362 19.26 -17.81 4.20
C GLN A 362 18.40 -16.85 5.03
N VAL A 363 17.10 -16.86 4.76
CA VAL A 363 16.16 -15.97 5.45
C VAL A 363 16.12 -16.41 6.91
N ASP A 364 16.67 -15.58 7.80
CA ASP A 364 16.65 -15.81 9.23
C ASP A 364 15.20 -16.05 9.67
N PRO A 365 14.88 -17.19 10.32
CA PRO A 365 13.51 -17.45 10.78
C PRO A 365 13.16 -16.60 12.01
N LYS A 366 14.17 -16.09 12.73
CA LYS A 366 14.00 -15.36 13.99
C LYS A 366 13.15 -14.10 13.84
N PRO A 367 13.38 -13.19 12.86
CA PRO A 367 12.53 -12.03 12.65
C PRO A 367 11.08 -12.37 12.35
N VAL A 368 10.85 -13.35 11.47
CA VAL A 368 9.51 -13.80 11.07
C VAL A 368 8.77 -14.37 12.29
N ALA A 369 9.39 -15.29 13.02
CA ALA A 369 8.80 -15.87 14.23
C ALA A 369 8.55 -14.83 15.32
N THR A 370 9.46 -13.86 15.49
CA THR A 370 9.32 -12.77 16.46
C THR A 370 8.14 -11.86 16.10
N ALA A 371 8.04 -11.44 14.83
CA ALA A 371 6.93 -10.59 14.38
C ALA A 371 5.57 -11.27 14.59
N ILE A 372 5.46 -12.54 14.19
CA ILE A 372 4.24 -13.34 14.37
C ILE A 372 3.92 -13.54 15.86
N GLY A 373 4.91 -13.94 16.67
CA GLY A 373 4.71 -14.19 18.10
C GLY A 373 4.26 -12.96 18.87
N ILE A 374 4.80 -11.78 18.52
CA ILE A 374 4.33 -10.51 19.09
C ILE A 374 2.92 -10.23 18.62
N ARG A 375 2.66 -10.25 17.31
CA ARG A 375 1.39 -9.79 16.72
C ARG A 375 0.21 -10.71 17.04
N MET A 376 0.42 -12.03 17.02
CA MET A 376 -0.65 -13.03 17.15
C MET A 376 -0.62 -13.75 18.50
N GLY A 377 0.41 -13.52 19.32
CA GLY A 377 0.48 -14.02 20.69
C GLY A 377 0.35 -12.88 21.70
N LEU A 378 1.39 -12.06 21.80
CA LEU A 378 1.48 -11.05 22.87
C LEU A 378 0.45 -9.92 22.75
N VAL A 379 0.27 -9.34 21.56
CA VAL A 379 -0.64 -8.21 21.37
C VAL A 379 -2.08 -8.57 21.77
N PRO A 380 -2.66 -9.73 21.36
CA PRO A 380 -3.96 -10.17 21.86
C PRO A 380 -4.05 -10.28 23.38
N LEU A 381 -3.00 -10.79 24.04
CA LEU A 381 -2.94 -10.91 25.50
C LEU A 381 -2.99 -9.55 26.22
N ILE A 382 -2.57 -8.46 25.57
CA ILE A 382 -2.62 -7.11 26.14
C ILE A 382 -3.90 -6.37 25.70
N VAL A 383 -4.28 -6.50 24.44
CA VAL A 383 -5.42 -5.78 23.85
C VAL A 383 -6.75 -6.25 24.43
N ILE A 384 -6.96 -7.56 24.58
CA ILE A 384 -8.21 -8.12 25.11
C ILE A 384 -8.52 -7.57 26.52
N PRO A 385 -7.62 -7.67 27.52
CA PRO A 385 -7.88 -7.12 28.85
C PRO A 385 -8.01 -5.59 28.85
N LEU A 386 -7.33 -4.89 27.93
CA LEU A 386 -7.45 -3.43 27.82
C LEU A 386 -8.84 -3.00 27.30
N VAL A 387 -9.34 -3.64 26.25
CA VAL A 387 -10.71 -3.38 25.75
C VAL A 387 -11.75 -3.79 26.80
N LEU A 388 -11.51 -4.90 27.49
CA LEU A 388 -12.34 -5.37 28.59
C LEU A 388 -12.46 -4.34 29.72
N ALA A 389 -11.33 -3.84 30.19
CA ALA A 389 -11.30 -2.79 31.21
C ALA A 389 -12.09 -1.57 30.72
N PHE A 390 -11.89 -1.15 29.46
CA PHE A 390 -12.66 -0.06 28.89
C PHE A 390 -14.17 -0.34 28.94
N VAL A 391 -14.67 -1.44 28.36
CA VAL A 391 -16.10 -1.76 28.35
C VAL A 391 -16.67 -1.85 29.77
N ARG A 392 -15.95 -2.48 30.71
CA ARG A 392 -16.39 -2.66 32.09
C ARG A 392 -16.43 -1.36 32.90
N TYR A 393 -15.46 -0.46 32.71
CA TYR A 393 -15.37 0.80 33.48
C TYR A 393 -16.16 1.95 32.85
N ASN A 394 -16.43 1.94 31.53
CA ASN A 394 -17.29 2.94 30.90
C ASN A 394 -18.73 2.89 31.42
N GLY A 395 -19.21 1.73 31.89
CA GLY A 395 -20.51 1.61 32.55
C GLY A 395 -20.64 2.41 33.86
N VAL A 396 -19.56 2.98 34.41
CA VAL A 396 -19.58 3.64 35.74
C VAL A 396 -19.13 5.12 35.69
N ALA A 397 -18.33 5.57 34.71
CA ALA A 397 -17.75 6.92 34.72
C ALA A 397 -17.93 7.75 33.42
N TRP A 398 -18.27 7.13 32.28
CA TRP A 398 -18.24 7.79 30.97
C TRP A 398 -19.52 7.52 30.15
N SER A 399 -20.69 7.60 30.81
CA SER A 399 -22.03 7.41 30.20
C SER A 399 -22.34 8.36 29.04
N SER A 400 -21.49 9.35 28.77
CA SER A 400 -21.60 10.30 27.65
C SER A 400 -21.02 9.77 26.33
N VAL A 401 -20.34 8.62 26.32
CA VAL A 401 -19.83 7.98 25.09
C VAL A 401 -20.86 6.97 24.56
N SER A 402 -21.79 7.44 23.73
CA SER A 402 -22.89 6.64 23.15
C SER A 402 -22.43 5.38 22.40
N VAL A 403 -21.18 5.29 21.97
CA VAL A 403 -20.66 4.16 21.17
C VAL A 403 -20.15 3.03 22.05
N ALA A 404 -19.73 3.33 23.28
CA ALA A 404 -19.18 2.33 24.20
C ALA A 404 -20.25 1.34 24.70
N THR A 405 -21.53 1.69 24.57
CA THR A 405 -22.67 0.82 24.88
C THR A 405 -23.02 -0.15 23.74
N ASP A 406 -22.49 0.05 22.53
CA ASP A 406 -22.75 -0.87 21.42
C ASP A 406 -21.89 -2.14 21.56
N PRO A 407 -22.49 -3.33 21.69
CA PRO A 407 -21.74 -4.59 21.79
C PRO A 407 -20.85 -4.86 20.57
N VAL A 408 -21.24 -4.38 19.39
CA VAL A 408 -20.42 -4.49 18.16
C VAL A 408 -19.10 -3.75 18.33
N PHE A 409 -19.09 -2.61 19.03
CA PHE A 409 -17.89 -1.80 19.19
C PHE A 409 -16.80 -2.57 19.96
N GLY A 410 -17.14 -3.17 21.09
CA GLY A 410 -16.19 -3.94 21.90
C GLY A 410 -15.59 -5.12 21.14
N VAL A 411 -16.43 -5.88 20.44
CA VAL A 411 -15.98 -7.00 19.59
C VAL A 411 -15.08 -6.52 18.47
N MET A 412 -15.44 -5.42 17.80
CA MET A 412 -14.63 -4.87 16.72
C MET A 412 -13.27 -4.37 17.19
N MET A 413 -13.18 -3.71 18.35
CA MET A 413 -11.88 -3.27 18.89
C MET A 413 -10.98 -4.48 19.21
N ILE A 414 -11.53 -5.57 19.75
CA ILE A 414 -10.77 -6.81 19.96
C ILE A 414 -10.32 -7.42 18.62
N ILE A 415 -11.24 -7.59 17.66
CA ILE A 415 -10.94 -8.15 16.32
C ILE A 415 -9.85 -7.34 15.63
N LEU A 416 -10.01 -6.02 15.54
CA LEU A 416 -9.07 -5.12 14.85
C LEU A 416 -7.70 -5.11 15.51
N GLY A 417 -7.67 -5.10 16.85
CA GLY A 417 -6.43 -5.14 17.62
C GLY A 417 -5.68 -6.47 17.53
N CYS A 418 -6.37 -7.58 17.25
CA CYS A 418 -5.77 -8.93 17.19
C CYS A 418 -5.59 -9.50 15.78
N THR A 419 -5.91 -8.75 14.73
CA THR A 419 -5.71 -9.21 13.34
C THR A 419 -4.24 -9.44 13.00
N PRO A 420 -3.92 -10.37 12.07
CA PRO A 420 -2.57 -10.55 11.56
C PRO A 420 -2.06 -9.31 10.82
N THR A 421 -0.77 -9.34 10.49
CA THR A 421 -0.05 -8.30 9.73
C THR A 421 -0.78 -7.87 8.45
N ALA A 422 -0.79 -6.58 8.13
CA ALA A 422 -1.48 -6.08 6.95
C ALA A 422 -0.91 -6.66 5.64
N ILE A 423 -1.80 -7.21 4.79
CA ILE A 423 -1.43 -7.75 3.48
C ILE A 423 -0.74 -6.68 2.62
N ASN A 424 -1.22 -5.44 2.66
CA ASN A 424 -0.67 -4.33 1.85
C ASN A 424 0.78 -3.96 2.20
N LEU A 425 1.35 -4.42 3.32
CA LEU A 425 2.78 -4.24 3.57
C LEU A 425 3.64 -4.94 2.52
N VAL A 426 3.15 -6.00 1.88
CA VAL A 426 3.87 -6.63 0.78
C VAL A 426 4.09 -5.69 -0.39
N GLN A 427 3.14 -4.80 -0.68
CA GLN A 427 3.29 -3.81 -1.74
C GLN A 427 4.44 -2.85 -1.43
N ILE A 428 4.57 -2.45 -0.16
CA ILE A 428 5.66 -1.59 0.29
C ILE A 428 6.99 -2.35 0.17
N SER A 429 7.07 -3.58 0.67
CA SER A 429 8.27 -4.41 0.53
C SER A 429 8.67 -4.63 -0.93
N GLN A 430 7.72 -4.89 -1.82
CA GLN A 430 7.98 -5.10 -3.26
C GLN A 430 8.49 -3.85 -3.96
N VAL A 431 7.92 -2.68 -3.66
CA VAL A 431 8.33 -1.44 -4.32
C VAL A 431 9.67 -0.93 -3.75
N THR A 432 9.97 -1.26 -2.49
CA THR A 432 11.24 -0.89 -1.85
C THR A 432 12.36 -1.90 -2.09
N GLY A 433 12.03 -3.13 -2.53
CA GLY A 433 12.95 -4.26 -2.59
C GLY A 433 13.34 -4.81 -1.20
N ALA A 434 12.74 -4.30 -0.11
CA ALA A 434 13.15 -4.60 1.25
C ALA A 434 12.29 -5.69 1.89
N PHE A 435 12.95 -6.69 2.48
CA PHE A 435 12.33 -7.77 3.27
C PHE A 435 11.24 -8.56 2.54
N GLU A 436 11.32 -8.67 1.21
CA GLU A 436 10.30 -9.33 0.40
C GLU A 436 10.08 -10.80 0.84
N LYS A 437 11.17 -11.55 0.99
CA LYS A 437 11.13 -12.98 1.37
C LYS A 437 10.61 -13.15 2.80
N GLU A 438 11.02 -12.29 3.72
CA GLU A 438 10.57 -12.28 5.11
C GLU A 438 9.08 -11.92 5.21
N MET A 439 8.62 -10.91 4.47
CA MET A 439 7.22 -10.48 4.43
C MET A 439 6.32 -11.60 3.91
N LEU A 440 6.73 -12.28 2.83
CA LEU A 440 6.02 -13.44 2.29
C LEU A 440 5.86 -14.55 3.33
N ARG A 441 6.93 -14.88 4.07
CA ARG A 441 6.88 -15.89 5.13
C ARG A 441 5.97 -15.47 6.29
N VAL A 442 6.00 -14.18 6.68
CA VAL A 442 5.07 -13.66 7.69
C VAL A 442 3.64 -13.87 7.26
N LEU A 443 3.28 -13.45 6.04
CA LEU A 443 1.92 -13.61 5.51
C LEU A 443 1.50 -15.09 5.43
N PHE A 444 2.37 -15.95 4.91
CA PHE A 444 2.07 -17.38 4.78
C PHE A 444 1.77 -18.03 6.15
N TRP A 445 2.66 -17.86 7.14
CA TRP A 445 2.47 -18.46 8.46
C TRP A 445 1.36 -17.80 9.27
N SER A 446 1.27 -16.46 9.22
CA SER A 446 0.25 -15.73 9.95
C SER A 446 -1.14 -16.08 9.45
N TYR A 447 -1.37 -16.05 8.13
CA TYR A 447 -2.70 -16.31 7.56
C TYR A 447 -2.99 -17.79 7.37
N GLY A 448 -2.06 -18.56 6.81
CA GLY A 448 -2.30 -19.95 6.41
C GLY A 448 -2.38 -20.93 7.58
N VAL A 449 -1.65 -20.70 8.68
CA VAL A 449 -1.54 -21.66 9.78
C VAL A 449 -2.07 -21.08 11.09
N ILE A 450 -1.59 -19.90 11.48
CA ILE A 450 -1.79 -19.39 12.85
C ILE A 450 -3.11 -18.64 13.01
N CYS A 451 -3.59 -17.96 11.95
CA CYS A 451 -4.78 -17.12 12.03
C CYS A 451 -6.02 -17.91 12.43
N ILE A 452 -6.29 -19.05 11.80
CA ILE A 452 -7.54 -19.79 12.05
C ILE A 452 -7.71 -20.16 13.54
N PRO A 453 -6.77 -20.87 14.19
CA PRO A 453 -6.94 -21.26 15.59
C PRO A 453 -6.94 -20.06 16.54
N VAL A 454 -5.99 -19.12 16.36
CA VAL A 454 -5.83 -17.97 17.25
C VAL A 454 -7.04 -17.03 17.14
N PHE A 455 -7.48 -16.72 15.93
CA PHE A 455 -8.58 -15.80 15.70
C PHE A 455 -9.93 -16.39 16.13
N THR A 456 -10.11 -17.70 16.00
CA THR A 456 -11.29 -18.39 16.54
C THR A 456 -11.36 -18.24 18.07
N MET A 457 -10.23 -18.46 18.76
CA MET A 457 -10.13 -18.25 20.21
C MET A 457 -10.43 -16.80 20.61
N ILE A 458 -9.90 -15.83 19.85
CA ILE A 458 -10.14 -14.40 20.09
C ILE A 458 -11.62 -14.04 19.93
N ILE A 459 -12.27 -14.48 18.85
CA ILE A 459 -13.70 -14.17 18.62
C ILE A 459 -14.56 -14.81 19.71
N PHE A 460 -14.25 -16.05 20.09
CA PHE A 460 -14.96 -16.71 21.18
C PHE A 460 -14.81 -15.93 22.49
N ALA A 461 -13.59 -15.51 22.83
CA ALA A 461 -13.37 -14.64 23.99
C ALA A 461 -14.18 -13.35 23.86
N ALA A 462 -14.13 -12.66 22.73
CA ALA A 462 -14.85 -11.40 22.50
C ALA A 462 -16.38 -11.55 22.69
N LEU A 463 -16.97 -12.65 22.24
CA LEU A 463 -18.41 -12.90 22.36
C LEU A 463 -18.84 -13.26 23.78
N ASN A 464 -18.07 -14.10 24.48
CA ASN A 464 -18.33 -14.39 25.90
C ASN A 464 -18.25 -13.12 26.75
N ILE A 465 -17.33 -12.23 26.39
CA ILE A 465 -17.14 -10.95 27.04
C ILE A 465 -18.38 -10.07 26.88
N VAL A 466 -18.89 -9.93 25.65
CA VAL A 466 -20.13 -9.17 25.42
C VAL A 466 -21.26 -9.74 26.26
N GLN A 467 -21.47 -11.06 26.21
CA GLN A 467 -22.54 -11.73 26.96
C GLN A 467 -22.44 -11.56 28.48
N MET A 468 -21.25 -11.37 29.03
CA MET A 468 -21.04 -11.22 30.48
C MET A 468 -21.24 -9.79 30.97
N PHE A 469 -21.02 -8.78 30.12
CA PHE A 469 -20.87 -7.39 30.56
C PHE A 469 -21.84 -6.40 29.90
N ILE A 470 -22.52 -6.81 28.83
CA ILE A 470 -23.54 -6.05 28.09
C ILE A 470 -24.80 -6.90 28.08
#